data_AF-A0A4S4NI32-F1
#
_entry.id   AF-A0A4S4NI32-F1
#
_cell.length_a   1.000
_cell.length_b   1.000
_cell.length_c   1.000
_cell.angle_alpha   90.00
_cell.angle_beta   90.00
_cell.angle_gamma   90.00
#
_symmetry.space_group_name_H-M   'P 1'
#
loop_
_entity.id
_entity.type
_entity.pdbx_description
1 polymer ?
#
loop_
_entity_poly.entity_id
_entity_poly.type
_entity_poly.pdbx_seq_one_letter_code
_entity_poly.pdbx_strand_id
1 'polypeptide(L)'
;MSEFTYRPDAALRAILLELAVIALFSWIVWDSDEGLGDFLAIFPGFACLLLIVRFGYLFNNCLVLQGGALTLRRSIGPNQRVPFSGIRRYRIGEFRGQVAHRYRQMVIFHDGGKLTVNVSDLEDEAGFIRALEARLDGRATRLADPDDGNLSFLERVADRIMR
;
A
#
# COMPACT_ATOMS: atom_id res chain seq x y z
N MET A 1 19.79 -14.73 0.56
CA MET A 1 19.28 -13.36 0.36
C MET A 1 17.81 -13.50 -0.01
N SER A 2 16.89 -12.79 0.64
CA SER A 2 15.46 -12.87 0.31
C SER A 2 15.01 -11.47 -0.10
N GLU A 3 14.77 -11.29 -1.39
CA GLU A 3 14.26 -10.05 -1.98
C GLU A 3 12.80 -10.26 -2.34
N PHE A 4 11.96 -9.30 -1.98
CA PHE A 4 10.52 -9.34 -2.21
C PHE A 4 10.13 -8.10 -3.01
N THR A 5 9.60 -8.36 -4.20
CA THR A 5 9.16 -7.39 -5.20
C THR A 5 7.68 -7.11 -5.05
N TYR A 6 7.31 -5.86 -5.36
CA TYR A 6 5.92 -5.44 -5.45
C TYR A 6 5.34 -5.85 -6.81
N ARG A 7 4.07 -6.26 -6.81
CA ARG A 7 3.28 -6.69 -7.97
C ARG A 7 3.08 -5.53 -8.94
N PRO A 8 3.70 -5.55 -10.13
CA PRO A 8 3.54 -4.47 -11.11
C PRO A 8 2.17 -4.54 -11.81
N ASP A 9 1.50 -5.69 -11.80
CA ASP A 9 0.27 -5.96 -12.55
C ASP A 9 -0.98 -5.33 -11.93
N ALA A 10 -1.14 -5.37 -10.60
CA ALA A 10 -2.24 -4.71 -9.90
C ALA A 10 -2.18 -3.18 -10.10
N ALA A 11 -0.97 -2.63 -10.03
CA ALA A 11 -0.67 -1.24 -10.32
C ALA A 11 -1.00 -0.87 -11.78
N LEU A 12 -0.56 -1.70 -12.73
CA LEU A 12 -0.82 -1.50 -14.15
C LEU A 12 -2.32 -1.53 -14.48
N ARG A 13 -3.09 -2.42 -13.85
CA ARG A 13 -4.56 -2.47 -14.02
C ARG A 13 -5.25 -1.21 -13.50
N ALA A 14 -4.85 -0.71 -12.33
CA ALA A 14 -5.38 0.53 -11.79
C ALA A 14 -5.08 1.72 -12.73
N ILE A 15 -3.87 1.75 -13.29
CA ILE A 15 -3.43 2.74 -14.28
C ILE A 15 -4.26 2.66 -15.57
N LEU A 16 -4.44 1.45 -16.11
CA LEU A 16 -5.24 1.25 -17.33
C LEU A 16 -6.70 1.65 -17.11
N LEU A 17 -7.25 1.40 -15.93
CA LEU A 17 -8.59 1.84 -15.56
C LEU A 17 -8.67 3.38 -15.48
N GLU A 18 -7.69 4.03 -14.86
CA GLU A 18 -7.65 5.50 -14.79
C GLU A 18 -7.52 6.12 -16.18
N LEU A 19 -6.67 5.57 -17.05
CA LEU A 19 -6.56 5.98 -18.45
C LEU A 19 -7.89 5.78 -19.20
N ALA A 20 -8.58 4.66 -18.97
CA ALA A 20 -9.90 4.42 -19.58
C ALA A 20 -10.96 5.42 -19.11
N VAL A 21 -10.95 5.79 -17.82
CA VAL A 21 -11.83 6.82 -17.26
C VAL A 21 -11.53 8.20 -17.87
N ILE A 22 -10.25 8.58 -17.97
CA ILE A 22 -9.84 9.84 -18.60
C ILE A 22 -10.25 9.87 -20.07
N ALA A 23 -10.07 8.76 -20.80
CA ALA A 23 -10.49 8.65 -22.19
C ALA A 23 -12.01 8.77 -22.34
N LEU A 24 -12.78 8.17 -21.43
CA LEU A 24 -14.24 8.28 -21.42
C LEU A 24 -14.71 9.71 -21.16
N PHE A 25 -14.16 10.40 -20.16
CA PHE A 25 -14.50 11.80 -19.89
C PHE A 25 -14.07 12.73 -21.02
N SER A 26 -12.89 12.50 -21.60
CA SER A 26 -12.40 13.25 -22.77
C SER A 26 -13.34 13.06 -23.97
N TRP A 27 -13.84 11.84 -24.19
CA TRP A 27 -14.80 11.54 -25.26
C TRP A 27 -16.15 12.22 -25.05
N ILE A 28 -16.69 12.22 -23.83
CA ILE A 28 -17.97 12.87 -23.49
C ILE A 28 -17.91 14.38 -23.76
N VAL A 29 -16.78 15.01 -23.43
CA VAL A 29 -16.61 16.47 -23.56
C VAL A 29 -16.14 16.88 -24.96
N TRP A 30 -15.69 15.92 -25.79
CA TRP A 30 -15.25 16.17 -27.17
C TRP A 30 -16.34 16.81 -28.06
N ASP A 31 -17.62 16.59 -27.75
CA ASP A 31 -18.77 17.00 -28.57
C ASP A 31 -19.45 18.31 -28.09
N SER A 32 -18.93 18.97 -27.05
CA SER A 32 -19.52 20.21 -26.53
C SER A 32 -18.78 21.46 -27.01
N ASP A 33 -19.41 22.26 -27.88
CA ASP A 33 -18.86 23.46 -28.54
C ASP A 33 -18.39 24.60 -27.60
N GLU A 34 -18.63 24.52 -26.29
CA GLU A 34 -18.25 25.57 -25.32
C GLU A 34 -17.12 25.09 -24.37
N GLY A 35 -15.95 25.72 -24.44
CA GLY A 35 -14.88 25.56 -23.43
C GLY A 35 -13.93 24.36 -23.58
N LEU A 36 -14.01 23.64 -24.70
CA LEU A 36 -13.24 22.43 -25.03
C LEU A 36 -11.71 22.54 -24.83
N GLY A 37 -11.12 23.68 -25.23
CA GLY A 37 -9.66 23.86 -25.22
C GLY A 37 -9.04 23.88 -23.82
N ASP A 38 -9.69 24.55 -22.87
CA ASP A 38 -9.18 24.67 -21.49
C ASP A 38 -9.48 23.39 -20.69
N PHE A 39 -10.63 22.73 -20.93
CA PHE A 39 -10.99 21.49 -20.25
C PHE A 39 -10.08 20.31 -20.65
N LEU A 40 -9.79 20.15 -21.95
CA LEU A 40 -8.90 19.11 -22.48
C LEU A 40 -7.41 19.35 -22.19
N ALA A 41 -6.99 20.58 -21.88
CA ALA A 41 -5.62 20.87 -21.47
C ALA A 41 -5.41 20.64 -19.97
N ILE A 42 -6.40 20.99 -19.14
CA ILE A 42 -6.29 20.93 -17.68
C ILE A 42 -6.54 19.51 -17.16
N PHE A 43 -7.58 18.82 -17.64
CA PHE A 43 -8.02 17.56 -17.03
C PHE A 43 -7.15 16.35 -17.39
N PRO A 44 -6.90 16.04 -18.68
CA PRO A 44 -6.00 14.95 -19.09
C PRO A 44 -4.54 15.23 -18.73
N GLY A 45 -4.11 16.50 -18.81
CA GLY A 45 -2.75 16.92 -18.42
C GLY A 45 -2.48 16.72 -16.93
N PHE A 46 -3.41 17.17 -16.07
CA PHE A 46 -3.31 16.96 -14.62
C PHE A 46 -3.44 15.48 -14.24
N ALA A 47 -4.31 14.73 -14.91
CA ALA A 47 -4.45 13.29 -14.70
C ALA A 47 -3.20 12.51 -15.14
N CYS A 48 -2.57 12.88 -16.26
CA CYS A 48 -1.26 12.36 -16.67
C CYS A 48 -0.16 12.68 -15.65
N LEU A 49 -0.15 13.89 -15.07
CA LEU A 49 0.82 14.27 -14.04
C LEU A 49 0.64 13.43 -12.77
N LEU A 50 -0.60 13.23 -12.32
CA LEU A 50 -0.93 12.34 -11.19
C LEU A 50 -0.52 10.90 -11.50
N LEU A 51 -0.74 10.44 -12.73
CA LEU A 51 -0.29 9.14 -13.23
C LEU A 51 1.23 9.00 -13.13
N ILE A 52 2.00 9.98 -13.60
CA ILE A 52 3.47 9.95 -13.52
C ILE A 52 3.96 9.93 -12.07
N VAL A 53 3.37 10.74 -11.19
CA VAL A 53 3.71 10.76 -9.75
C VAL A 53 3.41 9.41 -9.10
N ARG A 54 2.27 8.78 -9.44
CA ARG A 54 1.94 7.42 -8.96
C ARG A 54 2.84 6.35 -9.57
N PHE A 55 3.20 6.47 -10.84
CA PHE A 55 4.13 5.59 -11.56
C PHE A 55 5.49 5.56 -10.86
N GLY A 56 5.99 6.75 -10.50
CA GLY A 56 7.21 6.94 -9.72
C GLY A 56 7.11 6.46 -8.28
N TYR A 57 5.94 6.14 -7.74
CA TYR A 57 5.80 5.56 -6.39
C TYR A 57 5.70 4.01 -6.43
N LEU A 58 5.04 3.47 -7.45
CA LEU A 58 4.73 2.04 -7.57
C LEU A 58 5.89 1.18 -8.05
N PHE A 59 6.70 1.65 -9.01
CA PHE A 59 7.89 0.91 -9.49
C PHE A 59 9.11 1.05 -8.58
N ASN A 60 8.94 1.73 -7.44
CA ASN A 60 10.05 2.40 -6.79
C ASN A 60 10.51 1.75 -5.50
N ASN A 61 9.79 0.73 -5.01
CA ASN A 61 10.05 0.13 -3.71
C ASN A 61 10.32 -1.37 -3.86
N CYS A 62 11.40 -1.88 -3.26
CA CYS A 62 11.56 -3.31 -3.00
C CYS A 62 11.95 -3.56 -1.55
N LEU A 63 11.51 -4.69 -0.99
CA LEU A 63 11.85 -5.09 0.37
C LEU A 63 12.96 -6.13 0.32
N VAL A 64 14.09 -5.81 0.95
CA VAL A 64 15.24 -6.70 1.01
C VAL A 64 15.48 -7.11 2.46
N LEU A 65 15.43 -8.42 2.73
CA LEU A 65 15.85 -9.02 4.00
C LEU A 65 17.30 -9.52 3.86
N GLN A 66 18.28 -8.71 4.28
CA GLN A 66 19.70 -9.02 4.18
C GLN A 66 20.51 -8.46 5.36
N GLY A 67 21.57 -9.19 5.75
CA GLY A 67 22.62 -8.65 6.62
C GLY A 67 22.11 -8.17 7.99
N GLY A 68 21.15 -8.90 8.57
CA GLY A 68 20.55 -8.56 9.87
C GLY A 68 19.63 -7.33 9.85
N ALA A 69 19.18 -6.88 8.68
CA ALA A 69 18.29 -5.74 8.56
C ALA A 69 17.18 -5.96 7.51
N LEU A 70 16.05 -5.30 7.73
CA LEU A 70 15.02 -5.05 6.74
C LEU A 70 15.37 -3.74 6.02
N THR A 71 15.55 -3.79 4.72
CA THR A 71 15.81 -2.59 3.92
C THR A 71 14.67 -2.38 2.95
N LEU A 72 13.97 -1.25 3.09
CA LEU A 72 13.11 -0.72 2.05
C LEU A 72 14.00 0.06 1.08
N ARG A 73 14.32 -0.57 -0.05
CA ARG A 73 15.04 0.07 -1.13
C ARG A 73 14.08 0.95 -1.91
N ARG A 74 14.48 2.20 -2.11
CA ARG A 74 13.76 3.19 -2.92
C ARG A 74 14.64 3.56 -4.10
N SER A 75 14.12 3.53 -5.34
CA SER A 75 14.86 4.07 -6.49
C SER A 75 14.87 5.61 -6.52
N ILE A 76 13.93 6.28 -5.83
CA ILE A 76 13.94 7.74 -5.59
C ILE A 76 13.87 8.00 -4.08
N GLY A 77 14.87 8.72 -3.58
CA GLY A 77 15.01 9.07 -2.17
C GLY A 77 15.90 8.09 -1.38
N PRO A 78 16.13 8.37 -0.08
CA PRO A 78 17.02 7.54 0.73
C PRO A 78 16.40 6.17 1.03
N ASN A 79 17.23 5.13 0.92
CA ASN A 79 16.88 3.80 1.40
C ASN A 79 16.61 3.82 2.89
N GLN A 80 15.54 3.17 3.31
CA GLN A 80 15.23 3.05 4.74
C GLN A 80 15.68 1.67 5.22
N ARG A 81 16.74 1.64 6.01
CA ARG A 81 17.29 0.43 6.61
C ARG A 81 16.92 0.34 8.08
N VAL A 82 16.31 -0.77 8.47
CA VAL A 82 15.89 -1.07 9.84
C VAL A 82 16.60 -2.35 10.30
N PRO A 83 17.59 -2.25 11.20
CA PRO A 83 18.22 -3.44 11.79
C PRO A 83 17.20 -4.29 12.54
N PHE A 84 17.27 -5.61 12.41
CA PHE A 84 16.35 -6.53 13.13
C PHE A 84 16.48 -6.39 14.64
N SER A 85 17.68 -6.08 15.15
CA SER A 85 17.90 -5.81 16.58
C SER A 85 17.10 -4.61 17.10
N GLY A 86 16.79 -3.65 16.23
CA GLY A 86 16.01 -2.47 16.59
C GLY A 86 14.50 -2.69 16.45
N ILE A 87 14.05 -3.82 15.89
CA ILE A 87 12.62 -4.13 15.72
C ILE A 87 12.11 -4.72 17.03
N ARG A 88 11.23 -3.97 17.72
CA ARG A 88 10.66 -4.40 19.00
C ARG A 88 9.31 -5.06 18.83
N ARG A 89 8.49 -4.52 17.94
CA ARG A 89 7.10 -4.93 17.74
C ARG A 89 6.73 -4.82 16.27
N TYR A 90 5.85 -5.70 15.81
CA TYR A 90 5.22 -5.56 14.50
C TYR A 90 3.75 -5.94 14.59
N ARG A 91 2.95 -5.36 13.70
CA ARG A 91 1.51 -5.64 13.54
C ARG A 91 1.24 -5.85 12.06
N ILE A 92 0.36 -6.80 11.74
CA ILE A 92 -0.20 -6.96 10.39
C ILE A 92 -1.69 -6.79 10.56
N GLY A 93 -2.29 -5.85 9.82
CA GLY A 93 -3.73 -5.65 9.87
C GLY A 93 -4.36 -5.50 8.50
N GLU A 94 -5.64 -5.84 8.41
CA GLU A 94 -6.47 -5.64 7.22
C GLU A 94 -7.09 -4.25 7.25
N PHE A 95 -6.85 -3.47 6.20
CA PHE A 95 -7.42 -2.14 6.05
C PHE A 95 -8.39 -2.14 4.87
N ARG A 96 -9.52 -1.44 5.05
CA ARG A 96 -10.43 -1.13 3.95
C ARG A 96 -9.93 0.14 3.27
N GLY A 97 -9.48 0.01 2.03
CA GLY A 97 -9.12 1.15 1.19
C GLY A 97 -10.32 1.92 0.65
N GLN A 98 -10.03 2.99 -0.08
CA GLN A 98 -11.03 3.62 -0.95
C GLN A 98 -11.49 2.57 -1.98
N VAL A 99 -12.80 2.53 -2.27
CA VAL A 99 -13.40 1.59 -3.23
C VAL A 99 -13.48 0.12 -2.76
N ALA A 100 -13.64 -0.12 -1.45
CA ALA A 100 -13.93 -1.44 -0.87
C ALA A 100 -12.86 -2.55 -1.08
N HIS A 101 -11.70 -2.22 -1.64
CA HIS A 101 -10.56 -3.13 -1.70
C HIS A 101 -9.94 -3.29 -0.31
N ARG A 102 -9.84 -4.54 0.15
CA ARG A 102 -9.09 -4.87 1.37
C ARG A 102 -7.62 -5.02 1.01
N TYR A 103 -6.75 -4.36 1.76
CA TYR A 103 -5.31 -4.55 1.67
C TYR A 103 -4.73 -4.79 3.06
N ARG A 104 -3.70 -5.63 3.13
CA ARG A 104 -2.99 -5.97 4.37
C ARG A 104 -1.77 -5.09 4.49
N GLN A 105 -1.68 -4.37 5.58
CA GLN A 105 -0.56 -3.50 5.87
C GLN A 105 0.18 -4.00 7.11
N MET A 106 1.50 -4.10 7.00
CA MET A 106 2.39 -4.38 8.11
C MET A 106 2.97 -3.07 8.66
N VAL A 107 2.89 -2.92 9.97
CA VAL A 107 3.49 -1.83 10.72
C VAL A 107 4.60 -2.40 11.58
N ILE A 108 5.83 -1.94 11.38
CA ILE A 108 7.03 -2.35 12.10
C ILE A 108 7.48 -1.18 13.00
N PHE A 109 7.48 -1.42 14.31
CA PHE A 109 7.95 -0.46 15.30
C PHE A 109 9.40 -0.76 15.64
N HIS A 110 10.26 0.22 15.41
CA HIS A 110 11.69 0.12 15.68
C HIS A 110 12.21 1.34 16.46
N ASP A 111 13.45 1.28 16.94
CA ASP A 111 14.04 2.35 17.77
C ASP A 111 14.03 3.74 17.12
N GLY A 112 14.06 3.78 15.78
CA GLY A 112 14.02 5.00 14.97
C GLY A 112 12.62 5.44 14.54
N GLY A 113 11.56 4.82 15.06
CA GLY A 113 10.17 5.18 14.76
C GLY A 113 9.34 4.02 14.20
N LYS A 114 8.57 4.31 13.14
CA LYS A 114 7.61 3.37 12.54
C LYS A 114 7.88 3.25 11.04
N LEU A 115 8.00 2.01 10.58
CA LEU A 115 8.00 1.65 9.16
C LEU A 115 6.65 1.03 8.81
N THR A 116 6.01 1.53 7.77
CA THR A 116 4.72 1.01 7.28
C THR A 116 4.91 0.45 5.89
N VAL A 117 4.43 -0.77 5.68
CA VAL A 117 4.65 -1.55 4.46
C VAL A 117 3.32 -2.15 4.04
N ASN A 118 2.89 -1.91 2.80
CA ASN A 118 1.77 -2.68 2.24
C ASN A 118 2.30 -4.06 1.86
N VAL A 119 1.77 -5.13 2.48
CA VAL A 119 2.24 -6.50 2.23
C VAL A 119 1.38 -7.21 1.18
N SER A 120 0.13 -6.78 0.99
CA SER A 120 -0.74 -7.33 -0.07
C SER A 120 -0.26 -7.02 -1.48
N ASP A 121 0.55 -5.98 -1.64
CA ASP A 121 1.11 -5.62 -2.93
C ASP A 121 2.39 -6.43 -3.24
N LEU A 122 2.88 -7.28 -2.33
CA LEU A 122 4.07 -8.11 -2.59
C LEU A 122 3.69 -9.32 -3.47
N GLU A 123 4.60 -9.73 -4.35
CA GLU A 123 4.43 -10.94 -5.17
C GLU A 123 4.28 -12.18 -4.27
N ASP A 124 5.16 -12.30 -3.27
CA ASP A 124 5.16 -13.36 -2.27
C ASP A 124 4.94 -12.80 -0.84
N GLU A 125 3.71 -12.38 -0.56
CA GLU A 125 3.29 -11.88 0.76
C GLU A 125 3.57 -12.90 1.88
N ALA A 126 3.12 -14.15 1.72
CA ALA A 126 3.21 -15.16 2.75
C ALA A 126 4.67 -15.61 2.99
N GLY A 127 5.49 -15.66 1.93
CA GLY A 127 6.93 -15.89 2.07
C GLY A 127 7.63 -14.74 2.77
N PHE A 128 7.28 -13.47 2.48
CA PHE A 128 7.83 -12.32 3.18
C PHE A 128 7.54 -12.37 4.69
N ILE A 129 6.27 -12.60 5.06
CA ILE A 129 5.86 -12.66 6.48
C ILE A 129 6.62 -13.78 7.19
N ARG A 130 6.64 -14.99 6.65
CA ARG A 130 7.38 -16.13 7.25
C ARG A 130 8.88 -15.85 7.35
N ALA A 131 9.47 -15.26 6.31
CA ALA A 131 10.89 -14.93 6.27
C ALA A 131 11.27 -13.84 7.29
N LEU A 132 10.38 -12.89 7.53
CA LEU A 132 10.55 -11.86 8.57
C LEU A 132 10.38 -12.48 9.96
N GLU A 133 9.30 -13.23 10.19
CA GLU A 133 9.02 -13.91 11.47
C GLU A 133 10.18 -14.82 11.88
N ALA A 134 10.69 -15.65 10.96
CA ALA A 134 11.84 -16.54 11.22
C ALA A 134 13.13 -15.79 11.59
N ARG A 135 13.30 -14.54 11.15
CA ARG A 135 14.47 -13.71 11.48
C ARG A 135 14.29 -12.92 12.78
N LEU A 136 13.03 -12.72 13.20
CA LEU A 136 12.66 -12.03 14.42
C LEU A 136 12.43 -12.98 15.61
N ASP A 137 12.54 -14.29 15.40
CA ASP A 137 12.17 -15.32 16.35
C ASP A 137 12.77 -15.07 17.75
N GLY A 138 11.89 -14.85 18.73
CA GLY A 138 12.21 -14.51 20.12
C GLY A 138 12.58 -13.05 20.44
N ARG A 139 12.74 -12.15 19.45
CA ARG A 139 13.19 -10.75 19.67
C ARG A 139 12.09 -9.70 19.55
N ALA A 140 11.12 -9.92 18.66
CA ALA A 140 10.05 -8.95 18.43
C ALA A 140 8.69 -9.52 18.84
N THR A 141 7.88 -8.73 19.55
CA THR A 141 6.52 -9.12 19.93
C THR A 141 5.56 -8.84 18.78
N ARG A 142 4.84 -9.86 18.32
CA ARG A 142 3.69 -9.69 17.42
C ARG A 142 2.55 -9.05 18.20
N LEU A 143 2.07 -7.90 17.75
CA LEU A 143 0.86 -7.28 18.29
C LEU A 143 -0.36 -7.88 17.60
N ALA A 144 -1.40 -8.18 18.37
CA ALA A 144 -2.71 -8.51 17.82
C ALA A 144 -3.27 -7.31 17.04
N ASP A 145 -4.02 -7.57 15.98
CA ASP A 145 -4.72 -6.48 15.29
C ASP A 145 -5.86 -6.01 16.21
N PRO A 146 -6.04 -4.70 16.47
CA PRO A 146 -7.17 -4.22 17.27
C PRO A 146 -8.55 -4.61 16.70
N ASP A 147 -8.62 -4.97 15.41
CA ASP A 147 -9.82 -5.43 14.72
C ASP A 147 -10.04 -6.96 14.79
N ASP A 148 -9.09 -7.74 15.32
CA ASP A 148 -9.26 -9.19 15.54
C ASP A 148 -10.23 -9.51 16.71
N GLY A 149 -10.72 -8.50 17.44
CA GLY A 149 -11.57 -8.70 18.61
C GLY A 149 -12.57 -7.59 18.96
N ASN A 150 -12.72 -6.55 18.12
CA ASN A 150 -13.68 -5.48 18.39
C ASN A 150 -14.72 -5.41 17.28
N LEU A 151 -15.89 -6.01 17.55
CA LEU A 151 -17.14 -5.59 16.90
C LEU A 151 -17.18 -4.06 16.92
N SER A 152 -17.37 -3.48 15.73
CA SER A 152 -17.46 -2.04 15.58
C SER A 152 -18.50 -1.48 16.56
N PHE A 153 -18.36 -0.23 16.99
CA PHE A 153 -19.35 0.41 17.88
C PHE A 153 -20.79 0.22 17.37
N LEU A 154 -20.99 0.27 16.04
CA LEU A 154 -22.28 0.03 15.39
C LEU A 154 -22.75 -1.42 15.51
N GLU A 155 -21.86 -2.41 15.35
CA GLU A 155 -22.19 -3.83 15.56
C GLU A 155 -22.51 -4.14 17.04
N ARG A 156 -21.81 -3.53 17.99
CA ARG A 156 -22.13 -3.64 19.42
C ARG A 156 -23.49 -3.04 19.77
N VAL A 157 -23.88 -1.95 19.10
CA VAL A 157 -25.20 -1.33 19.28
C VAL A 157 -26.29 -2.19 18.62
N ALA A 158 -26.04 -2.74 17.42
CA ALA A 158 -26.98 -3.63 16.75
C ALA A 158 -27.26 -4.91 17.57
N ASP A 159 -26.22 -5.52 18.14
CA ASP A 159 -26.35 -6.75 18.94
C ASP A 159 -27.08 -6.50 20.27
N ARG A 160 -27.02 -5.28 20.81
CA ARG A 160 -27.80 -4.86 21.99
C ARG A 160 -29.27 -4.58 21.66
N ILE A 161 -29.60 -4.25 20.41
CA ILE A 161 -30.99 -4.03 19.97
C ILE A 161 -31.68 -5.36 19.59
N MET A 162 -30.91 -6.36 19.17
CA MET A 162 -31.44 -7.69 18.79
C MET A 162 -31.57 -8.69 19.95
N ARG A 163 -31.16 -8.33 21.17
CA ARG A 163 -31.45 -9.05 22.42
C ARG A 163 -32.50 -8.32 23.23
#